data_AF-A0A328PIA8-F1
#
_entry.id   AF-A0A328PIA8-F1
#
_cell.length_a   1.000
_cell.length_b   1.000
_cell.length_c   1.000
_cell.angle_alpha   90.00
_cell.angle_beta   90.00
_cell.angle_gamma   90.00
#
_symmetry.space_group_name_H-M   'P 1'
#
loop_
_entity.id
_entity.type
_entity.pdbx_description
1 polymer ?
#
loop_
_entity_poly.entity_id
_entity_poly.type
_entity_poly.pdbx_seq_one_letter_code
_entity_poly.pdbx_strand_id
1 'polypeptide(L)'
;MVALKWGVISVTSLSGIALGTYKLSNWAQPTDLIQQARGVLPPPQEKSVPLGSQISNLSSELVTQDQANDSNLSPEEKERRRIKKEADSAFSKLDDYTFKLFSSCNVGTGWILDYVLPKEKGKYPLIWYIATNAHVVNHWLFDNSNPYSQKLPIAPNKSKHQSYYNWYSSKFPLHSSQSCYFKKTQGTFDLNLSKQPDGEALKSDWGAVNYLKKMKQPKLFWVAVDLFDIDLNMGVLDKNFKDFAVMEIEFNDEDSAREITRGFADKYTVESTEAINIFGKPLDIHNLESNNQNFYSLGYPSKASSRFSYVKGWDEETLSGEKLSTDPRNRYPIISGNKLKGHVASDWYKNPEWAGENHHNFGHFYLLEGFPLGKGASGSMSIDGKGNLIGLKTKGEEGVQGNYSMITPIRSEKLIIEGNFRTPKYDLILGAEKQKSSYREQVEQHILEKGNKTWLSERGWKHVS
;
A
#
# COMPACT_ATOMS: atom_id res chain seq x y z
N MET A 1 -3.80 49.00 16.65
CA MET A 1 -3.46 48.35 15.38
C MET A 1 -1.99 48.00 15.40
N VAL A 2 -1.67 46.72 15.61
CA VAL A 2 -0.28 46.22 15.65
C VAL A 2 -0.20 45.13 14.59
N ALA A 3 0.55 45.42 13.53
CA ALA A 3 0.82 44.50 12.43
C ALA A 3 2.09 43.70 12.76
N LEU A 4 1.95 42.38 12.94
CA LEU A 4 3.07 41.46 13.07
C LEU A 4 3.36 40.84 11.70
N LYS A 5 4.45 41.31 11.07
CA LYS A 5 5.08 40.66 9.92
C LYS A 5 5.92 39.48 10.42
N TRP A 6 5.62 38.27 9.96
CA TRP A 6 6.50 37.12 10.14
C TRP A 6 7.42 37.01 8.92
N GLY A 7 8.72 37.18 9.14
CA GLY A 7 9.78 36.92 8.16
C GLY A 7 10.21 35.46 8.23
N VAL A 8 10.24 34.79 7.08
CA VAL A 8 10.81 33.45 6.91
C VAL A 8 12.32 33.61 6.74
N ILE A 9 13.10 33.07 7.68
CA ILE A 9 14.55 32.95 7.54
C ILE A 9 14.86 31.60 6.90
N SER A 10 15.26 31.62 5.64
CA SER A 10 15.86 30.49 4.95
C SER A 10 17.32 30.34 5.38
N VAL A 11 17.65 29.31 6.17
CA VAL A 11 19.03 28.95 6.47
C VAL A 11 19.53 27.94 5.44
N THR A 12 20.40 28.40 4.56
CA THR A 12 21.25 27.58 3.70
C THR A 12 22.32 26.91 4.56
N SER A 13 22.34 25.58 4.63
CA SER A 13 23.37 24.82 5.34
C SER A 13 24.58 24.55 4.43
N LEU A 14 25.68 25.25 4.69
CA LEU A 14 27.03 24.89 4.26
C LEU A 14 27.88 24.57 5.50
N SER A 15 28.41 23.35 5.50
CA SER A 15 29.59 22.80 6.19
C SER A 15 30.29 23.62 7.28
N GLY A 16 30.45 23.01 8.45
CA GLY A 16 31.44 23.39 9.46
C GLY A 16 31.61 22.30 10.51
N ILE A 17 32.77 21.63 10.49
CA ILE A 17 33.23 20.68 11.49
C ILE A 17 33.42 21.43 12.82
N ALA A 18 32.78 20.98 13.89
CA ALA A 18 33.09 21.39 15.26
C ALA A 18 33.25 20.15 16.13
N LEU A 19 34.50 19.89 16.53
CA LEU A 19 34.89 18.93 17.54
C LEU A 19 34.42 19.45 18.91
N GLY A 20 33.53 18.70 19.57
CA GLY A 20 33.10 18.95 20.94
C GLY A 20 33.24 17.67 21.75
N THR A 21 34.20 17.65 22.66
CA THR A 21 34.45 16.57 23.62
C THR A 21 33.36 16.56 24.69
N TYR A 22 32.60 15.45 24.78
CA TYR A 22 31.69 15.22 25.89
C TYR A 22 32.23 14.13 26.83
N LYS A 23 32.25 14.53 28.11
CA LYS A 23 32.67 13.81 29.30
C LYS A 23 31.92 12.48 29.46
N LEU A 24 32.69 11.43 29.77
CA LEU A 24 32.25 10.15 30.32
C LEU A 24 31.72 10.33 31.76
N SER A 25 30.63 9.65 32.09
CA SER A 25 30.25 9.33 33.46
C SER A 25 29.64 7.92 33.54
N ASN A 26 30.17 7.13 34.48
CA ASN A 26 29.97 5.71 34.76
C ASN A 26 28.50 5.36 35.13
N TRP A 27 27.91 4.31 34.56
CA TRP A 27 27.87 2.90 35.04
C TRP A 27 27.29 2.71 36.45
N ALA A 28 26.09 2.12 36.50
CA ALA A 28 25.61 1.28 37.58
C ALA A 28 25.00 0.01 36.96
N GLN A 29 25.52 -1.15 37.38
CA GLN A 29 25.09 -2.51 37.02
C GLN A 29 23.88 -2.93 37.87
N PRO A 30 23.09 -3.91 37.39
CA PRO A 30 22.53 -4.91 38.29
C PRO A 30 23.10 -6.31 38.01
N THR A 31 23.43 -6.96 39.11
CA THR A 31 24.05 -8.27 39.29
C THR A 31 23.22 -9.47 38.79
N ASP A 32 23.96 -10.50 38.38
CA ASP A 32 23.54 -11.89 38.14
C ASP A 32 22.82 -12.55 39.32
N LEU A 33 21.87 -13.45 39.03
CA LEU A 33 21.65 -14.71 39.76
C LEU A 33 20.57 -15.58 39.06
N ILE A 34 20.97 -16.70 38.45
CA ILE A 34 20.60 -18.08 38.84
C ILE A 34 21.12 -19.10 37.80
N GLN A 35 21.78 -20.12 38.35
CA GLN A 35 22.38 -21.28 37.70
C GLN A 35 21.35 -22.30 37.16
N GLN A 36 21.77 -22.93 36.06
CA GLN A 36 21.72 -24.37 35.72
C GLN A 36 20.50 -25.23 36.10
N ALA A 37 19.89 -25.82 35.06
CA ALA A 37 19.63 -27.26 35.03
C ALA A 37 19.77 -27.78 33.60
N ARG A 38 20.73 -28.68 33.37
CA ARG A 38 20.87 -29.49 32.16
C ARG A 38 19.93 -30.69 32.27
N GLY A 39 19.10 -30.91 31.26
CA GLY A 39 18.37 -32.15 31.01
C GLY A 39 18.26 -32.35 29.51
N VAL A 40 19.05 -33.28 28.98
CA VAL A 40 19.01 -33.71 27.57
C VAL A 40 17.85 -34.69 27.43
N LEU A 41 16.88 -34.38 26.57
CA LEU A 41 15.89 -35.33 26.07
C LEU A 41 16.03 -35.45 24.54
N PRO A 42 15.95 -36.67 23.97
CA PRO A 42 16.07 -36.89 22.54
C PRO A 42 14.79 -36.42 21.80
N PRO A 43 14.90 -36.08 20.50
CA PRO A 43 13.76 -35.60 19.73
C PRO A 43 12.78 -36.74 19.41
N PRO A 44 11.45 -36.49 19.41
CA PRO A 44 10.48 -37.45 18.92
C PRO A 44 10.45 -37.45 17.38
N GLN A 45 10.38 -38.65 16.81
CA GLN A 45 10.18 -38.88 15.38
C GLN A 45 8.74 -38.56 14.93
N GLU A 46 8.65 -38.18 13.65
CA GLU A 46 7.51 -37.71 12.86
C GLU A 46 6.21 -38.53 12.94
N LYS A 47 5.08 -37.83 12.76
CA LYS A 47 4.08 -38.18 11.72
C LYS A 47 3.47 -36.90 11.13
N SER A 48 3.74 -36.64 9.86
CA SER A 48 3.03 -35.64 9.06
C SER A 48 1.67 -36.19 8.63
N VAL A 49 0.60 -35.49 9.00
CA VAL A 49 -0.77 -35.76 8.54
C VAL A 49 -1.22 -34.60 7.65
N PRO A 50 -1.91 -34.83 6.52
CA PRO A 50 -2.28 -33.75 5.60
C PRO A 50 -3.31 -32.80 6.23
N LEU A 51 -2.97 -31.52 6.29
CA LEU A 51 -3.76 -30.43 6.88
C LEU A 51 -5.05 -30.06 6.09
N GLY A 52 -5.31 -30.74 4.97
CA GLY A 52 -6.31 -30.32 3.99
C GLY A 52 -7.75 -30.80 4.22
N SER A 53 -8.00 -31.79 5.07
CA SER A 53 -9.34 -32.40 5.22
C SER A 53 -10.07 -32.07 6.53
N GLN A 54 -9.41 -31.43 7.49
CA GLN A 54 -10.05 -31.05 8.77
C GLN A 54 -10.64 -29.63 8.76
N ILE A 55 -10.27 -28.77 7.80
CA ILE A 55 -10.74 -27.38 7.72
C ILE A 55 -12.20 -27.29 7.24
N SER A 56 -12.68 -28.25 6.43
CA SER A 56 -14.06 -28.24 5.90
C SER A 56 -15.11 -28.65 6.93
N ASN A 57 -14.78 -29.50 7.90
CA ASN A 57 -15.73 -29.94 8.92
C ASN A 57 -15.80 -28.96 10.10
N LEU A 58 -14.68 -28.35 10.49
CA LEU A 58 -14.62 -27.32 11.53
C LEU A 58 -15.39 -26.04 11.16
N SER A 59 -15.42 -25.67 9.87
CA SER A 59 -16.17 -24.49 9.40
C SER A 59 -17.68 -24.70 9.42
N SER A 60 -18.17 -25.94 9.22
CA SER A 60 -19.60 -26.24 9.27
C SER A 60 -20.18 -26.28 10.69
N GLU A 61 -19.43 -26.80 11.67
CA GLU A 61 -19.88 -26.86 13.07
C GLU A 61 -19.83 -25.50 13.79
N LEU A 62 -18.85 -24.64 13.47
CA LEU A 62 -18.76 -23.27 13.99
C LEU A 62 -19.91 -22.37 13.52
N VAL A 63 -20.40 -22.54 12.29
CA VAL A 63 -21.52 -21.75 11.76
C VAL A 63 -22.86 -22.09 12.45
N THR A 64 -23.06 -23.35 12.85
CA THR A 64 -24.28 -23.77 13.55
C THR A 64 -24.33 -23.38 15.02
N GLN A 65 -23.18 -23.21 15.70
CA GLN A 65 -23.17 -22.77 17.11
C GLN A 65 -23.39 -21.27 17.29
N ASP A 66 -22.95 -20.43 16.33
CA ASP A 66 -23.16 -18.97 16.41
C ASP A 66 -24.64 -18.58 16.25
N GLN A 67 -25.40 -19.30 15.43
CA GLN A 67 -26.81 -18.97 15.19
C GLN A 67 -27.75 -19.32 16.35
N ALA A 68 -27.42 -20.34 17.16
CA ALA A 68 -28.23 -20.74 18.32
C ALA A 68 -28.04 -19.82 19.54
N ASN A 69 -26.93 -19.08 19.62
CA ASN A 69 -26.63 -18.17 20.73
C ASN A 69 -27.09 -16.71 20.49
N ASP A 70 -27.52 -16.35 19.29
CA ASP A 70 -27.92 -14.98 18.95
C ASP A 70 -29.38 -14.66 19.34
N SER A 71 -30.24 -15.65 19.64
CA SER A 71 -31.65 -15.38 19.98
C SER A 71 -31.82 -14.65 21.32
N ASN A 72 -30.86 -14.76 22.24
CA ASN A 72 -30.93 -14.21 23.59
C ASN A 72 -30.17 -12.88 23.80
N LEU A 73 -29.52 -12.36 22.76
CA LEU A 73 -28.79 -11.10 22.87
C LEU A 73 -29.70 -9.89 22.78
N SER A 74 -29.34 -8.84 23.50
CA SER A 74 -29.90 -7.52 23.30
C SER A 74 -29.62 -7.00 21.87
N PRO A 75 -30.46 -6.10 21.33
CA PRO A 75 -30.20 -5.47 20.04
C PRO A 75 -28.82 -4.80 19.94
N GLU A 76 -28.35 -4.21 21.04
CA GLU A 76 -27.03 -3.58 21.11
C GLU A 76 -25.90 -4.61 20.96
N GLU A 77 -25.97 -5.74 21.66
CA GLU A 77 -24.96 -6.80 21.55
C GLU A 77 -24.92 -7.42 20.15
N LYS A 78 -26.08 -7.59 19.50
CA LYS A 78 -26.15 -8.04 18.11
C LYS A 78 -25.45 -7.08 17.17
N GLU A 79 -25.68 -5.78 17.35
CA GLU A 79 -25.04 -4.75 16.53
C GLU A 79 -23.52 -4.71 16.76
N ARG A 80 -23.08 -4.76 18.03
CA ARG A 80 -21.65 -4.85 18.36
C ARG A 80 -20.98 -6.07 17.71
N ARG A 81 -21.62 -7.24 17.77
CA ARG A 81 -21.13 -8.47 17.11
C ARG A 81 -21.08 -8.32 15.59
N ARG A 82 -22.12 -7.73 14.98
CA ARG A 82 -22.20 -7.48 13.54
C ARG A 82 -21.04 -6.58 13.08
N ILE A 83 -20.82 -5.45 13.77
CA ILE A 83 -19.76 -4.50 13.48
C ILE A 83 -18.37 -5.17 13.61
N LYS A 84 -18.17 -5.96 14.67
CA LYS A 84 -16.90 -6.68 14.86
C LYS A 84 -16.65 -7.70 13.75
N LYS A 85 -17.66 -8.48 13.37
CA LYS A 85 -17.55 -9.46 12.27
C LYS A 85 -17.25 -8.79 10.92
N GLU A 86 -17.86 -7.63 10.67
CA GLU A 86 -17.56 -6.79 9.51
C GLU A 86 -16.09 -6.35 9.51
N ALA A 87 -15.60 -5.82 10.63
CA ALA A 87 -14.21 -5.39 10.79
C ALA A 87 -13.21 -6.55 10.64
N ASP A 88 -13.45 -7.68 11.29
CA ASP A 88 -12.60 -8.87 11.21
C ASP A 88 -12.51 -9.40 9.78
N SER A 89 -13.63 -9.43 9.06
CA SER A 89 -13.66 -9.80 7.64
C SER A 89 -12.85 -8.83 6.79
N ALA A 90 -13.05 -7.52 6.98
CA ALA A 90 -12.33 -6.47 6.27
C ALA A 90 -10.81 -6.57 6.50
N PHE A 91 -10.37 -6.71 7.75
CA PHE A 91 -8.94 -6.79 8.08
C PHE A 91 -8.29 -8.10 7.65
N SER A 92 -9.01 -9.23 7.68
CA SER A 92 -8.49 -10.47 7.13
C SER A 92 -8.22 -10.34 5.62
N LYS A 93 -9.15 -9.74 4.87
CA LYS A 93 -8.96 -9.51 3.43
C LYS A 93 -7.80 -8.52 3.18
N LEU A 94 -7.76 -7.41 3.91
CA LEU A 94 -6.66 -6.45 3.80
C LEU A 94 -5.29 -7.08 4.10
N ASP A 95 -5.19 -7.93 5.13
CA ASP A 95 -3.93 -8.63 5.46
C ASP A 95 -3.48 -9.55 4.34
N ASP A 96 -4.40 -10.25 3.66
CA ASP A 96 -4.03 -11.11 2.54
C ASP A 96 -3.47 -10.31 1.35
N TYR A 97 -4.11 -9.18 1.03
CA TYR A 97 -3.73 -8.34 -0.11
C TYR A 97 -2.45 -7.55 0.12
N THR A 98 -2.17 -7.15 1.37
CA THR A 98 -1.22 -6.06 1.65
C THR A 98 0.16 -6.56 2.07
N PHE A 99 1.21 -5.83 1.68
CA PHE A 99 2.61 -6.08 1.99
C PHE A 99 3.29 -4.81 2.46
N LYS A 100 4.30 -4.97 3.33
CA LYS A 100 5.35 -3.97 3.45
C LYS A 100 6.31 -4.13 2.29
N LEU A 101 6.60 -3.02 1.62
CA LEU A 101 7.63 -2.93 0.60
C LEU A 101 8.93 -2.49 1.27
N PHE A 102 9.97 -3.32 1.22
CA PHE A 102 11.32 -2.94 1.61
C PHE A 102 12.16 -2.65 0.37
N SER A 103 12.84 -1.51 0.36
CA SER A 103 13.83 -1.16 -0.65
C SER A 103 15.06 -0.53 0.01
N SER A 104 16.16 -0.36 -0.73
CA SER A 104 17.45 0.09 -0.17
C SER A 104 17.40 1.44 0.60
N CYS A 105 16.48 2.36 0.30
CA CYS A 105 16.33 3.63 1.05
C CYS A 105 14.89 3.92 1.49
N ASN A 106 13.91 3.12 1.09
CA ASN A 106 12.51 3.47 1.26
C ASN A 106 11.72 2.27 1.76
N VAL A 107 10.66 2.57 2.52
CA VAL A 107 9.62 1.62 2.86
C VAL A 107 8.28 2.19 2.47
N GLY A 108 7.35 1.32 2.11
CA GLY A 108 5.98 1.68 1.79
C GLY A 108 5.05 0.50 2.02
N THR A 109 3.80 0.69 1.65
CA THR A 109 2.78 -0.35 1.62
C THR A 109 2.41 -0.62 0.16
N GLY A 110 2.30 -1.88 -0.21
CA GLY A 110 1.84 -2.30 -1.53
C GLY A 110 0.83 -3.44 -1.40
N TRP A 111 0.14 -3.77 -2.49
CA TRP A 111 -0.88 -4.80 -2.47
C TRP A 111 -0.99 -5.54 -3.81
N ILE A 112 -1.47 -6.78 -3.78
CA ILE A 112 -1.71 -7.57 -5.00
C ILE A 112 -2.90 -7.00 -5.76
N LEU A 113 -2.65 -6.48 -6.97
CA LEU A 113 -3.69 -6.06 -7.90
C LEU A 113 -4.16 -7.21 -8.80
N ASP A 114 -3.20 -7.94 -9.36
CA ASP A 114 -3.46 -8.99 -10.37
C ASP A 114 -2.26 -9.95 -10.45
N TYR A 115 -2.39 -11.03 -11.21
CA TYR A 115 -1.31 -11.96 -11.51
C TYR A 115 -1.56 -12.68 -12.85
N VAL A 116 -0.48 -13.11 -13.50
CA VAL A 116 -0.57 -13.89 -14.74
C VAL A 116 -0.92 -15.34 -14.40
N LEU A 117 -1.97 -15.85 -15.03
CA LEU A 117 -2.39 -17.24 -14.86
C LEU A 117 -1.40 -18.19 -15.53
N PRO A 118 -0.93 -19.24 -14.82
CA PRO A 118 -0.09 -20.26 -15.43
C PRO A 118 -0.79 -20.96 -16.60
N LYS A 119 -0.04 -21.23 -17.67
CA LYS A 119 -0.55 -21.96 -18.84
C LYS A 119 -0.83 -23.43 -18.53
N GLU A 120 -0.05 -24.00 -17.62
CA GLU A 120 -0.17 -25.37 -17.17
C GLU A 120 -1.12 -25.47 -15.97
N LYS A 121 -2.02 -26.45 -15.99
CA LYS A 121 -2.97 -26.69 -14.90
C LYS A 121 -2.24 -27.11 -13.62
N GLY A 122 -2.65 -26.56 -12.48
CA GLY A 122 -2.13 -26.91 -11.16
C GLY A 122 -0.84 -26.19 -10.76
N LYS A 123 -0.32 -25.30 -11.63
CA LYS A 123 0.83 -24.45 -11.35
C LYS A 123 0.44 -23.20 -10.58
N TYR A 124 1.39 -22.64 -9.83
CA TYR A 124 1.25 -21.35 -9.15
C TYR A 124 1.74 -20.16 -10.00
N PRO A 125 1.12 -18.98 -9.92
CA PRO A 125 1.57 -17.79 -10.65
C PRO A 125 2.98 -17.34 -10.26
N LEU A 126 3.81 -17.05 -11.25
CA LEU A 126 5.15 -16.49 -11.03
C LEU A 126 5.22 -14.98 -11.27
N ILE A 127 4.30 -14.42 -12.06
CA ILE A 127 4.28 -12.99 -12.41
C ILE A 127 3.09 -12.33 -11.72
N TRP A 128 3.39 -11.31 -10.92
CA TRP A 128 2.43 -10.61 -10.07
C TRP A 128 2.48 -9.11 -10.32
N TYR A 129 1.33 -8.46 -10.24
CA TYR A 129 1.18 -7.02 -10.35
C TYR A 129 0.88 -6.44 -8.99
N ILE A 130 1.86 -5.72 -8.43
CA ILE A 130 1.79 -5.12 -7.10
C ILE A 130 1.54 -3.62 -7.25
N ALA A 131 0.40 -3.15 -6.75
CA ALA A 131 0.02 -1.75 -6.77
C ALA A 131 0.44 -1.04 -5.49
N THR A 132 0.69 0.27 -5.59
CA THR A 132 1.05 1.16 -4.48
C THR A 132 0.85 2.62 -4.90
N ASN A 133 1.13 3.56 -4.01
CA ASN A 133 1.26 4.97 -4.40
C ASN A 133 2.52 5.19 -5.24
N ALA A 134 2.44 6.00 -6.29
CA ALA A 134 3.58 6.32 -7.15
C ALA A 134 4.74 6.95 -6.36
N HIS A 135 4.48 7.79 -5.36
CA HIS A 135 5.56 8.36 -4.54
C HIS A 135 6.30 7.34 -3.66
N VAL A 136 5.79 6.11 -3.49
CA VAL A 136 6.54 5.03 -2.82
C VAL A 136 7.69 4.53 -3.71
N VAL A 137 7.47 4.55 -5.01
CA VAL A 137 8.37 4.00 -6.04
C VAL A 137 9.09 5.09 -6.85
N ASN A 138 8.80 6.37 -6.61
CA ASN A 138 9.38 7.52 -7.32
C ASN A 138 10.91 7.67 -7.18
N HIS A 139 11.52 6.89 -6.28
CA HIS A 139 12.96 6.86 -6.11
C HIS A 139 13.55 5.48 -6.40
N TRP A 140 12.81 4.58 -7.03
CA TRP A 140 13.30 3.25 -7.35
C TRP A 140 14.10 3.27 -8.65
N LEU A 141 15.07 2.37 -8.75
CA LEU A 141 15.92 2.22 -9.94
C LEU A 141 15.40 1.02 -10.73
N PHE A 142 14.52 1.30 -11.69
CA PHE A 142 14.05 0.29 -12.64
C PHE A 142 15.07 0.15 -13.77
N ASP A 143 15.21 -1.06 -14.32
CA ASP A 143 16.12 -1.36 -15.43
C ASP A 143 15.66 -0.66 -16.73
N ASN A 144 16.60 -0.19 -17.56
CA ASN A 144 16.32 0.41 -18.88
C ASN A 144 15.65 -0.56 -19.84
N SER A 145 15.84 -1.87 -19.62
CA SER A 145 15.18 -2.93 -20.37
C SER A 145 13.71 -3.10 -19.99
N ASN A 146 13.15 -2.24 -19.14
CA ASN A 146 11.72 -2.22 -18.83
C ASN A 146 10.90 -2.20 -20.15
N PRO A 147 10.17 -3.29 -20.47
CA PRO A 147 9.55 -3.48 -21.77
C PRO A 147 8.20 -2.77 -21.92
N TYR A 148 7.76 -2.03 -20.89
CA TYR A 148 6.41 -1.46 -20.80
C TYR A 148 6.32 -0.01 -21.29
N SER A 149 7.40 0.52 -21.87
CA SER A 149 7.47 1.89 -22.40
C SER A 149 7.05 2.97 -21.38
N GLN A 150 7.17 2.67 -20.08
CA GLN A 150 6.80 3.58 -19.01
C GLN A 150 7.91 4.61 -18.78
N LYS A 151 7.50 5.85 -18.53
CA LYS A 151 8.41 6.90 -18.07
C LYS A 151 8.94 6.52 -16.68
N LEU A 152 10.23 6.21 -16.59
CA LEU A 152 10.84 5.74 -15.33
C LEU A 152 11.07 6.90 -14.37
N PRO A 153 10.87 6.70 -13.05
CA PRO A 153 10.94 7.79 -12.06
C PRO A 153 12.34 8.38 -11.88
N ILE A 154 13.37 7.54 -12.00
CA ILE A 154 14.78 7.96 -12.02
C ILE A 154 15.35 7.60 -13.39
N ALA A 155 15.98 8.57 -14.05
CA ALA A 155 16.74 8.30 -15.25
C ALA A 155 17.86 7.30 -14.94
N PRO A 156 17.97 6.19 -15.68
CA PRO A 156 18.92 5.16 -15.35
C PRO A 156 20.36 5.66 -15.49
N ASN A 157 21.05 5.74 -14.36
CA ASN A 157 22.48 6.03 -14.34
C ASN A 157 23.25 4.71 -14.29
N LYS A 158 23.88 4.34 -15.40
CA LYS A 158 24.72 3.15 -15.50
C LYS A 158 26.08 3.43 -14.85
N SER A 159 26.17 3.28 -13.54
CA SER A 159 27.48 3.07 -12.92
C SER A 159 28.09 1.81 -13.55
N LYS A 160 29.30 1.91 -14.13
CA LYS A 160 30.02 0.76 -14.73
C LYS A 160 30.22 -0.39 -13.74
N HIS A 161 30.06 -0.13 -12.43
CA HIS A 161 30.26 -1.09 -11.34
C HIS A 161 28.96 -1.46 -10.61
N GLN A 162 27.78 -1.14 -11.17
CA GLN A 162 26.49 -1.38 -10.51
C GLN A 162 26.32 -2.84 -10.07
N SER A 163 26.69 -3.82 -10.90
CA SER A 163 26.61 -5.25 -10.55
C SER A 163 27.52 -5.64 -9.38
N TYR A 164 28.74 -5.10 -9.32
CA TYR A 164 29.67 -5.32 -8.21
C TYR A 164 29.10 -4.75 -6.90
N TYR A 165 28.59 -3.52 -6.95
CA TYR A 165 28.00 -2.88 -5.78
C TYR A 165 26.65 -3.48 -5.38
N ASN A 166 25.87 -4.03 -6.32
CA ASN A 166 24.65 -4.78 -5.99
C ASN A 166 24.99 -5.97 -5.09
N TRP A 167 25.98 -6.78 -5.47
CA TRP A 167 26.47 -7.88 -4.64
C TRP A 167 26.95 -7.39 -3.27
N TYR A 168 27.73 -6.31 -3.22
CA TYR A 168 28.22 -5.78 -1.94
C TYR A 168 27.08 -5.26 -1.05
N SER A 169 26.14 -4.51 -1.62
CA SER A 169 24.98 -3.95 -0.92
C SER A 169 24.01 -5.02 -0.41
N SER A 170 23.94 -6.17 -1.10
CA SER A 170 23.08 -7.31 -0.72
C SER A 170 23.43 -7.93 0.65
N LYS A 171 24.62 -7.60 1.19
CA LYS A 171 25.08 -8.05 2.51
C LYS A 171 24.48 -7.24 3.67
N PHE A 172 23.69 -6.21 3.37
CA PHE A 172 23.03 -5.38 4.36
C PHE A 172 21.52 -5.51 4.23
N PRO A 173 20.77 -5.44 5.35
CA PRO A 173 19.32 -5.28 5.30
C PRO A 173 18.92 -4.08 4.45
N LEU A 174 17.80 -4.20 3.76
CA LEU A 174 17.11 -3.11 3.08
C LEU A 174 16.69 -2.05 4.11
N HIS A 175 16.53 -0.81 3.64
CA HIS A 175 16.21 0.35 4.48
C HIS A 175 17.23 0.61 5.62
N SER A 176 18.44 0.05 5.53
CA SER A 176 19.57 0.38 6.41
C SER A 176 20.34 1.62 5.90
N SER A 177 21.15 2.23 6.77
CA SER A 177 22.02 3.35 6.36
C SER A 177 23.01 2.93 5.27
N GLN A 178 23.54 1.70 5.33
CA GLN A 178 24.47 1.16 4.34
C GLN A 178 23.80 0.89 2.99
N SER A 179 22.67 0.14 2.97
CA SER A 179 21.94 -0.09 1.71
C SER A 179 21.51 1.22 1.07
N CYS A 180 21.15 2.22 1.88
CA CYS A 180 20.77 3.52 1.37
C CYS A 180 21.96 4.33 0.82
N TYR A 181 23.12 4.24 1.48
CA TYR A 181 24.37 4.82 0.98
C TYR A 181 24.74 4.25 -0.39
N PHE A 182 24.71 2.92 -0.56
CA PHE A 182 25.06 2.28 -1.84
C PHE A 182 24.07 2.64 -2.94
N LYS A 183 22.77 2.71 -2.64
CA LYS A 183 21.79 3.20 -3.62
C LYS A 183 22.13 4.61 -4.11
N LYS A 184 22.37 5.54 -3.19
CA LYS A 184 22.61 6.95 -3.52
C LYS A 184 23.92 7.16 -4.28
N THR A 185 24.97 6.43 -3.92
CA THR A 185 26.32 6.66 -4.46
C THR A 185 26.69 5.75 -5.62
N GLN A 186 26.13 4.55 -5.68
CA GLN A 186 26.49 3.51 -6.66
C GLN A 186 25.32 3.05 -7.53
N GLY A 187 24.11 3.54 -7.28
CA GLY A 187 22.92 3.15 -8.04
C GLY A 187 22.47 1.71 -7.77
N THR A 188 22.77 1.15 -6.59
CA THR A 188 22.31 -0.21 -6.26
C THR A 188 20.83 -0.24 -5.94
N PHE A 189 20.17 -1.34 -6.26
CA PHE A 189 18.76 -1.53 -5.95
C PHE A 189 18.42 -3.00 -5.69
N ASP A 190 17.57 -3.18 -4.68
CA ASP A 190 16.99 -4.46 -4.30
C ASP A 190 15.64 -4.20 -3.61
N LEU A 191 14.79 -5.22 -3.59
CA LEU A 191 13.42 -5.20 -3.13
C LEU A 191 13.14 -6.44 -2.30
N ASN A 192 12.25 -6.33 -1.32
CA ASN A 192 11.56 -7.49 -0.76
C ASN A 192 10.16 -7.11 -0.29
N LEU A 193 9.29 -8.11 -0.20
CA LEU A 193 7.92 -8.02 0.27
C LEU A 193 7.83 -8.71 1.63
N SER A 194 7.13 -8.10 2.57
CA SER A 194 7.00 -8.64 3.93
C SER A 194 5.57 -8.56 4.42
N LYS A 195 5.19 -9.54 5.25
CA LYS A 195 3.99 -9.46 6.08
C LYS A 195 4.38 -9.58 7.55
N GLN A 196 3.51 -9.08 8.43
CA GLN A 196 3.75 -9.10 9.88
C GLN A 196 3.97 -10.51 10.46
N PRO A 197 3.19 -11.55 10.08
CA PRO A 197 3.29 -12.85 10.75
C PRO A 197 4.62 -13.59 10.52
N ASP A 198 5.27 -13.36 9.38
CA ASP A 198 6.38 -14.19 8.89
C ASP A 198 7.64 -13.37 8.51
N GLY A 199 7.56 -12.04 8.54
CA GLY A 199 8.64 -11.17 8.07
C GLY A 199 10.01 -11.41 8.70
N GLU A 200 10.06 -11.73 10.00
CA GLU A 200 11.33 -12.05 10.69
C GLU A 200 11.85 -13.45 10.28
N ALA A 201 10.97 -14.46 10.26
CA ALA A 201 11.34 -15.82 9.90
C ALA A 201 11.84 -15.91 8.45
N LEU A 202 11.22 -15.15 7.54
CA LEU A 202 11.57 -15.10 6.12
C LEU A 202 12.69 -14.11 5.80
N LYS A 203 13.22 -13.39 6.80
CA LYS A 203 14.20 -12.31 6.62
C LYS A 203 13.75 -11.33 5.54
N SER A 204 12.48 -10.91 5.59
CA SER A 204 11.87 -10.09 4.54
C SER A 204 12.40 -8.65 4.49
N ASP A 205 13.30 -8.27 5.40
CA ASP A 205 14.09 -7.05 5.34
C ASP A 205 15.38 -7.21 4.52
N TRP A 206 15.72 -8.40 4.03
CA TRP A 206 16.88 -8.64 3.15
C TRP A 206 16.47 -8.65 1.68
N GLY A 207 17.40 -8.29 0.79
CA GLY A 207 17.15 -8.23 -0.65
C GLY A 207 16.70 -9.55 -1.27
N ALA A 208 15.48 -9.63 -1.78
CA ALA A 208 14.99 -10.85 -2.41
C ALA A 208 15.45 -11.03 -3.86
N VAL A 209 16.03 -10.00 -4.47
CA VAL A 209 16.62 -10.10 -5.81
C VAL A 209 18.06 -10.60 -5.74
N ASN A 210 18.94 -9.92 -5.00
CA ASN A 210 20.38 -10.22 -5.03
C ASN A 210 20.83 -11.17 -3.91
N TYR A 211 20.24 -11.07 -2.70
CA TYR A 211 20.67 -11.86 -1.54
C TYR A 211 19.91 -13.20 -1.45
N LEU A 212 18.58 -13.16 -1.31
CA LEU A 212 17.76 -14.37 -1.18
C LEU A 212 17.50 -15.07 -2.52
N LYS A 213 17.63 -14.35 -3.64
CA LYS A 213 17.39 -14.85 -5.01
C LYS A 213 16.03 -15.52 -5.20
N LYS A 214 14.98 -14.93 -4.63
CA LYS A 214 13.58 -15.40 -4.73
C LYS A 214 12.82 -14.78 -5.91
N MET A 215 13.26 -13.61 -6.39
CA MET A 215 12.63 -12.92 -7.52
C MET A 215 13.63 -12.23 -8.44
N LYS A 216 13.18 -11.91 -9.64
CA LYS A 216 13.91 -11.08 -10.61
C LYS A 216 13.77 -9.59 -10.24
N GLN A 217 14.57 -8.75 -10.90
CA GLN A 217 14.47 -7.30 -10.76
C GLN A 217 13.04 -6.83 -11.11
N PRO A 218 12.40 -6.00 -10.26
CA PRO A 218 11.04 -5.53 -10.52
C PRO A 218 11.03 -4.58 -11.72
N LYS A 219 9.90 -4.56 -12.44
CA LYS A 219 9.69 -3.64 -13.56
C LYS A 219 8.54 -2.69 -13.22
N LEU A 220 8.64 -1.44 -13.65
CA LEU A 220 7.51 -0.52 -13.56
C LEU A 220 6.53 -0.89 -14.68
N PHE A 221 5.41 -1.50 -14.32
CA PHE A 221 4.41 -1.96 -15.29
C PHE A 221 3.54 -0.81 -15.78
N TRP A 222 3.04 0.02 -14.85
CA TRP A 222 2.20 1.16 -15.16
C TRP A 222 2.32 2.25 -14.09
N VAL A 223 2.17 3.51 -14.48
CA VAL A 223 2.07 4.65 -13.54
C VAL A 223 1.06 5.67 -14.06
N ALA A 224 0.30 6.27 -13.14
CA ALA A 224 -0.73 7.25 -13.45
C ALA A 224 -0.17 8.67 -13.67
N VAL A 225 0.65 8.83 -14.71
CA VAL A 225 1.16 10.13 -15.19
C VAL A 225 0.64 10.44 -16.58
N ASP A 226 0.51 11.72 -16.91
CA ASP A 226 0.10 12.19 -18.24
C ASP A 226 -1.22 11.57 -18.73
N LEU A 227 -2.16 11.36 -17.81
CA LEU A 227 -3.42 10.62 -18.05
C LEU A 227 -4.41 11.37 -18.96
N PHE A 228 -4.32 12.70 -19.02
CA PHE A 228 -5.27 13.53 -19.77
C PHE A 228 -4.55 14.58 -20.61
N ASP A 229 -5.23 15.09 -21.64
CA ASP A 229 -4.88 16.38 -22.24
C ASP A 229 -5.23 17.53 -21.28
N ILE A 230 -4.62 18.69 -21.50
CA ILE A 230 -4.93 19.89 -20.72
C ILE A 230 -6.43 20.20 -20.85
N ASP A 231 -7.10 20.30 -19.71
CA ASP A 231 -8.50 20.71 -19.63
C ASP A 231 -8.69 21.62 -18.40
N LEU A 232 -8.50 22.92 -18.63
CA LEU A 232 -8.65 23.95 -17.60
C LEU A 232 -10.08 24.01 -17.04
N ASN A 233 -11.09 23.58 -17.80
CA ASN A 233 -12.46 23.51 -17.32
C ASN A 233 -12.64 22.40 -16.28
N MET A 234 -11.80 21.37 -16.32
CA MET A 234 -11.78 20.26 -15.37
C MET A 234 -10.63 20.32 -14.36
N GLY A 235 -9.85 21.42 -14.33
CA GLY A 235 -8.71 21.55 -13.43
C GLY A 235 -7.55 20.62 -13.79
N VAL A 236 -7.48 20.15 -15.04
CA VAL A 236 -6.42 19.29 -15.55
C VAL A 236 -5.36 20.16 -16.22
N LEU A 237 -4.16 20.15 -15.66
CA LEU A 237 -2.99 20.83 -16.22
C LEU A 237 -2.14 19.86 -17.06
N ASP A 238 -1.11 20.39 -17.71
CA ASP A 238 -0.07 19.57 -18.31
C ASP A 238 0.65 18.75 -17.23
N LYS A 239 1.30 17.66 -17.63
CA LYS A 239 2.03 16.78 -16.70
C LYS A 239 1.16 16.34 -15.52
N ASN A 240 -0.11 16.01 -15.79
CA ASN A 240 -1.05 15.65 -14.74
C ASN A 240 -0.68 14.30 -14.11
N PHE A 241 -0.97 14.14 -12.83
CA PHE A 241 -0.53 13.02 -12.00
C PHE A 241 -1.61 12.56 -11.04
N LYS A 242 -1.69 11.24 -10.88
CA LYS A 242 -2.39 10.60 -9.78
C LYS A 242 -1.42 9.67 -9.06
N ASP A 243 -1.49 9.64 -7.73
CA ASP A 243 -0.52 8.94 -6.91
C ASP A 243 -0.75 7.43 -6.90
N PHE A 244 -0.47 6.77 -8.03
CA PHE A 244 -0.72 5.36 -8.24
C PHE A 244 0.29 4.76 -9.22
N ALA A 245 0.86 3.63 -8.85
CA ALA A 245 1.78 2.87 -9.69
C ALA A 245 1.57 1.37 -9.50
N VAL A 246 1.91 0.61 -10.54
CA VAL A 246 1.87 -0.85 -10.56
C VAL A 246 3.22 -1.37 -11.00
N MET A 247 3.74 -2.34 -10.25
CA MET A 247 5.01 -3.00 -10.52
C MET A 247 4.74 -4.45 -10.93
N GLU A 248 5.51 -4.93 -11.89
CA GLU A 248 5.62 -6.36 -12.15
C GLU A 248 6.71 -6.96 -11.25
N ILE A 249 6.33 -7.99 -10.52
CA ILE A 249 7.22 -8.85 -9.74
C ILE A 249 7.20 -10.25 -10.35
N GLU A 250 8.37 -10.75 -10.73
CA GLU A 250 8.51 -12.10 -11.27
C GLU A 250 9.35 -12.95 -10.32
N PHE A 251 8.75 -13.98 -9.73
CA PHE A 251 9.42 -14.94 -8.86
C PHE A 251 10.23 -15.97 -9.67
N ASN A 252 11.29 -16.50 -9.07
CA ASN A 252 12.13 -17.50 -9.72
C ASN A 252 11.51 -18.90 -9.71
N ASP A 253 10.63 -19.18 -8.76
CA ASP A 253 10.00 -20.48 -8.54
C ASP A 253 8.65 -20.37 -7.78
N GLU A 254 7.85 -21.43 -7.86
CA GLU A 254 6.50 -21.49 -7.29
C GLU A 254 6.50 -21.45 -5.75
N ASP A 255 7.52 -22.02 -5.11
CA ASP A 255 7.61 -22.08 -3.64
C ASP A 255 7.86 -20.67 -3.09
N SER A 256 8.82 -19.94 -3.66
CA SER A 256 9.09 -18.54 -3.36
C SER A 256 7.86 -17.65 -3.58
N ALA A 257 7.17 -17.83 -4.71
CA ALA A 257 5.96 -17.09 -5.01
C ALA A 257 4.84 -17.37 -4.00
N ARG A 258 4.58 -18.65 -3.70
CA ARG A 258 3.53 -19.08 -2.79
C ARG A 258 3.82 -18.69 -1.33
N GLU A 259 5.07 -18.79 -0.90
CA GLU A 259 5.52 -18.37 0.43
C GLU A 259 5.30 -16.86 0.61
N ILE A 260 5.85 -16.05 -0.28
CA ILE A 260 5.78 -14.59 -0.16
C ILE A 260 4.34 -14.10 -0.29
N THR A 261 3.56 -14.64 -1.23
CA THR A 261 2.15 -14.25 -1.42
C THR A 261 1.18 -14.97 -0.47
N ARG A 262 1.67 -15.84 0.44
CA ARG A 262 0.88 -16.66 1.37
C ARG A 262 -0.27 -17.41 0.69
N GLY A 263 -0.01 -18.00 -0.48
CA GLY A 263 -1.02 -18.78 -1.21
C GLY A 263 -2.20 -17.95 -1.72
N PHE A 264 -2.01 -16.65 -1.95
CA PHE A 264 -3.07 -15.75 -2.42
C PHE A 264 -3.85 -16.31 -3.62
N ALA A 265 -3.17 -16.86 -4.64
CA ALA A 265 -3.85 -17.38 -5.83
C ALA A 265 -4.65 -18.67 -5.58
N ASP A 266 -4.34 -19.42 -4.51
CA ASP A 266 -5.14 -20.58 -4.10
C ASP A 266 -6.43 -20.15 -3.40
N LYS A 267 -6.36 -19.03 -2.65
CA LYS A 267 -7.50 -18.48 -1.91
C LYS A 267 -8.43 -17.65 -2.81
N TYR A 268 -7.85 -16.84 -3.68
CA TYR A 268 -8.56 -15.90 -4.56
C TYR A 268 -8.48 -16.37 -6.01
N THR A 269 -9.17 -17.48 -6.29
CA THR A 269 -9.31 -18.02 -7.65
C THR A 269 -10.15 -17.08 -8.54
N VAL A 270 -10.23 -17.36 -9.84
CA VAL A 270 -11.05 -16.60 -10.79
C VAL A 270 -12.52 -16.54 -10.33
N GLU A 271 -13.05 -17.64 -9.79
CA GLU A 271 -14.44 -17.75 -9.33
C GLU A 271 -14.67 -17.26 -7.89
N SER A 272 -13.61 -16.84 -7.18
CA SER A 272 -13.74 -16.45 -5.77
C SER A 272 -14.60 -15.19 -5.60
N THR A 273 -15.63 -15.28 -4.76
CA THR A 273 -16.50 -14.16 -4.33
C THR A 273 -15.90 -13.38 -3.15
N GLU A 274 -14.85 -13.90 -2.52
CA GLU A 274 -14.30 -13.32 -1.29
C GLU A 274 -13.27 -12.22 -1.52
N ALA A 275 -12.86 -11.98 -2.77
CA ALA A 275 -11.90 -10.95 -3.14
C ALA A 275 -12.37 -9.53 -2.73
N ILE A 276 -11.42 -8.62 -2.51
CA ILE A 276 -11.76 -7.19 -2.37
C ILE A 276 -12.35 -6.72 -3.69
N ASN A 277 -13.48 -6.00 -3.63
CA ASN A 277 -14.09 -5.40 -4.81
C ASN A 277 -13.31 -4.15 -5.23
N ILE A 278 -12.29 -4.36 -6.05
CA ILE A 278 -11.51 -3.27 -6.63
C ILE A 278 -12.29 -2.48 -7.69
N PHE A 279 -13.51 -2.88 -8.08
CA PHE A 279 -14.38 -2.24 -9.07
C PHE A 279 -15.58 -1.51 -8.44
N GLY A 280 -15.63 -1.43 -7.10
CA GLY A 280 -16.71 -0.75 -6.38
C GLY A 280 -16.83 0.72 -6.78
N LYS A 281 -18.05 1.26 -6.82
CA LYS A 281 -18.31 2.64 -7.26
C LYS A 281 -17.56 3.67 -6.39
N PRO A 282 -17.21 4.86 -6.93
CA PRO A 282 -16.74 5.96 -6.09
C PRO A 282 -17.81 6.37 -5.07
N LEU A 283 -17.41 7.13 -4.05
CA LEU A 283 -18.32 7.56 -3.01
C LEU A 283 -19.44 8.43 -3.60
N ASP A 284 -20.68 8.11 -3.21
CA ASP A 284 -21.86 8.82 -3.69
C ASP A 284 -21.96 10.20 -3.03
N ILE A 285 -21.78 11.24 -3.84
CA ILE A 285 -21.80 12.64 -3.42
C ILE A 285 -23.15 13.07 -2.85
N HIS A 286 -24.25 12.42 -3.24
CA HIS A 286 -25.59 12.81 -2.81
C HIS A 286 -25.92 12.36 -1.38
N ASN A 287 -25.15 11.41 -0.84
CA ASN A 287 -25.43 10.77 0.45
C ASN A 287 -24.28 10.92 1.47
N LEU A 288 -23.33 11.83 1.22
CA LEU A 288 -22.14 11.99 2.07
C LEU A 288 -22.47 12.48 3.48
N GLU A 289 -23.39 13.44 3.62
CA GLU A 289 -23.76 14.01 4.92
C GLU A 289 -24.29 12.94 5.88
N SER A 290 -25.16 12.06 5.39
CA SER A 290 -25.69 10.90 6.12
C SER A 290 -24.71 9.72 6.21
N ASN A 291 -23.58 9.75 5.51
CA ASN A 291 -22.63 8.65 5.53
C ASN A 291 -21.88 8.60 6.87
N ASN A 292 -22.21 7.59 7.67
CA ASN A 292 -21.53 7.25 8.92
C ASN A 292 -20.92 5.84 8.86
N GLN A 293 -20.59 5.34 7.67
CA GLN A 293 -20.04 4.00 7.50
C GLN A 293 -18.60 3.92 8.04
N ASN A 294 -18.18 2.73 8.48
CA ASN A 294 -16.78 2.48 8.78
C ASN A 294 -15.98 2.31 7.48
N PHE A 295 -14.78 2.88 7.47
CA PHE A 295 -13.74 2.55 6.50
C PHE A 295 -12.60 1.84 7.23
N TYR A 296 -12.04 0.87 6.53
CA TYR A 296 -11.01 -0.02 7.06
C TYR A 296 -9.74 0.13 6.25
N SER A 297 -8.64 0.41 6.94
CA SER A 297 -7.31 0.55 6.32
C SER A 297 -6.28 -0.27 7.10
N LEU A 298 -5.37 -0.93 6.39
CA LEU A 298 -4.24 -1.65 6.98
C LEU A 298 -2.96 -1.24 6.26
N GLY A 299 -1.95 -0.85 7.02
CA GLY A 299 -0.70 -0.31 6.46
C GLY A 299 0.52 -0.58 7.31
N TYR A 300 1.71 -0.37 6.73
CA TYR A 300 2.99 -0.67 7.37
C TYR A 300 3.82 0.60 7.67
N PRO A 301 3.44 1.41 8.67
CA PRO A 301 4.20 2.61 9.02
C PRO A 301 5.60 2.26 9.55
N SER A 302 6.55 3.19 9.40
CA SER A 302 7.94 3.04 9.85
C SER A 302 8.09 2.99 11.37
N LYS A 303 7.14 3.55 12.13
CA LYS A 303 7.15 3.62 13.60
C LYS A 303 6.19 2.62 14.27
N ALA A 304 5.98 1.46 13.66
CA ALA A 304 5.19 0.40 14.28
C ALA A 304 5.99 -0.32 15.39
N SER A 305 5.32 -1.17 16.17
CA SER A 305 5.92 -1.92 17.29
C SER A 305 7.12 -2.79 16.88
N SER A 306 7.14 -3.24 15.63
CA SER A 306 8.29 -3.88 14.98
C SER A 306 8.44 -3.34 13.56
N ARG A 307 9.61 -3.57 12.95
CA ARG A 307 9.85 -3.23 11.54
C ARG A 307 8.94 -3.96 10.56
N PHE A 308 8.30 -5.06 10.95
CA PHE A 308 7.37 -5.82 10.12
C PHE A 308 5.91 -5.59 10.48
N SER A 309 5.63 -4.86 11.56
CA SER A 309 4.25 -4.71 12.04
C SER A 309 3.44 -3.80 11.11
N TYR A 310 2.19 -4.21 10.87
CA TYR A 310 1.17 -3.32 10.31
C TYR A 310 0.42 -2.61 11.44
N VAL A 311 -0.35 -1.59 11.06
CA VAL A 311 -1.32 -0.91 11.92
C VAL A 311 -2.67 -0.92 11.21
N LYS A 312 -3.73 -1.15 11.98
CA LYS A 312 -5.12 -1.12 11.53
C LYS A 312 -5.74 0.25 11.85
N GLY A 313 -6.56 0.78 10.96
CA GLY A 313 -7.42 1.93 11.24
C GLY A 313 -8.70 1.49 11.97
N TRP A 314 -8.56 1.07 13.23
CA TRP A 314 -9.65 0.50 14.02
C TRP A 314 -9.43 0.71 15.52
N ASP A 315 -10.52 1.02 16.23
CA ASP A 315 -10.59 1.05 17.67
C ASP A 315 -11.56 -0.04 18.17
N GLU A 316 -11.01 -0.99 18.91
CA GLU A 316 -11.73 -2.14 19.47
C GLU A 316 -12.68 -1.76 20.62
N GLU A 317 -12.41 -0.67 21.33
CA GLU A 317 -13.24 -0.22 22.45
C GLU A 317 -14.51 0.45 21.92
N THR A 318 -14.35 1.37 20.97
CA THR A 318 -15.47 2.12 20.37
C THR A 318 -16.13 1.38 19.19
N LEU A 319 -15.53 0.28 18.72
CA LEU A 319 -15.95 -0.47 17.53
C LEU A 319 -16.08 0.44 16.30
N SER A 320 -15.09 1.32 16.11
CA SER A 320 -15.11 2.31 15.05
C SER A 320 -13.88 2.23 14.16
N GLY A 321 -14.12 2.30 12.86
CA GLY A 321 -13.08 2.49 11.84
C GLY A 321 -12.90 3.97 11.52
N GLU A 322 -12.15 4.24 10.45
CA GLU A 322 -12.06 5.59 9.91
C GLU A 322 -13.43 6.06 9.40
N LYS A 323 -13.69 7.37 9.47
CA LYS A 323 -14.94 8.02 9.00
C LYS A 323 -14.64 9.10 7.98
N LEU A 324 -15.61 9.44 7.12
CA LEU A 324 -15.49 10.64 6.29
C LEU A 324 -15.46 11.88 7.18
N SER A 325 -14.41 12.68 7.05
CA SER A 325 -14.26 13.82 7.95
C SER A 325 -15.29 14.91 7.69
N THR A 326 -15.85 15.41 8.79
CA THR A 326 -16.73 16.59 8.80
C THR A 326 -15.97 17.90 9.03
N ASP A 327 -14.63 17.89 9.11
CA ASP A 327 -13.86 19.05 9.60
C ASP A 327 -14.20 20.33 8.81
N PRO A 328 -14.91 21.28 9.43
CA PRO A 328 -15.29 22.52 8.77
C PRO A 328 -14.07 23.39 8.52
N ARG A 329 -12.90 23.12 9.13
CA ARG A 329 -11.70 23.93 8.94
C ARG A 329 -10.97 23.63 7.65
N ASN A 330 -11.25 22.48 7.01
CA ASN A 330 -10.48 21.89 5.92
C ASN A 330 -9.09 22.53 5.84
N ARG A 331 -8.15 22.10 6.72
CA ARG A 331 -6.82 22.72 6.92
C ARG A 331 -6.04 22.96 5.62
N TYR A 332 -6.54 22.42 4.53
CA TYR A 332 -6.14 22.58 3.15
C TYR A 332 -6.99 23.67 2.48
N PRO A 333 -6.36 24.78 2.04
CA PRO A 333 -7.08 25.99 1.63
C PRO A 333 -8.05 25.68 0.49
N ILE A 334 -9.36 25.63 0.80
CA ILE A 334 -10.40 25.76 -0.21
C ILE A 334 -10.48 27.25 -0.54
N ILE A 335 -9.94 27.63 -1.68
CA ILE A 335 -10.11 28.96 -2.26
C ILE A 335 -11.59 29.06 -2.66
N SER A 336 -12.43 29.55 -1.73
CA SER A 336 -13.85 29.90 -1.90
C SER A 336 -14.77 28.83 -2.52
N GLY A 337 -15.65 28.21 -1.72
CA GLY A 337 -16.71 27.32 -2.24
C GLY A 337 -17.38 26.45 -1.19
N ASN A 338 -18.50 25.83 -1.57
CA ASN A 338 -19.24 24.87 -0.75
C ASN A 338 -18.34 23.70 -0.33
N LYS A 339 -18.41 23.29 0.93
CA LYS A 339 -17.62 22.17 1.47
C LYS A 339 -18.35 20.87 1.18
N LEU A 340 -17.62 19.88 0.68
CA LEU A 340 -18.12 18.52 0.52
C LEU A 340 -17.47 17.62 1.57
N LYS A 341 -18.28 17.01 2.42
CA LYS A 341 -17.81 16.14 3.51
C LYS A 341 -16.83 15.10 2.99
N GLY A 342 -15.69 14.98 3.67
CA GLY A 342 -14.62 14.05 3.33
C GLY A 342 -13.99 14.25 1.96
N HIS A 343 -14.10 15.41 1.30
CA HIS A 343 -13.45 15.69 0.02
C HIS A 343 -12.52 16.89 0.10
N VAL A 344 -11.35 16.74 -0.54
CA VAL A 344 -10.30 17.77 -0.57
C VAL A 344 -9.74 17.84 -1.98
N ALA A 345 -9.72 19.01 -2.60
CA ALA A 345 -9.11 19.20 -3.93
C ALA A 345 -7.65 18.75 -3.89
N SER A 346 -7.07 18.25 -4.99
CA SER A 346 -5.69 17.75 -4.96
C SER A 346 -4.62 18.80 -5.32
N ASP A 347 -5.04 19.95 -5.84
CA ASP A 347 -4.20 21.02 -6.41
C ASP A 347 -3.26 21.70 -5.41
N TRP A 348 -3.64 21.78 -4.13
CA TRP A 348 -2.77 22.31 -3.07
C TRP A 348 -1.69 21.31 -2.64
N TYR A 349 -1.81 20.03 -3.03
CA TYR A 349 -0.83 19.02 -2.67
C TYR A 349 0.45 19.23 -3.47
N LYS A 350 1.60 19.13 -2.80
CA LYS A 350 2.91 19.35 -3.42
C LYS A 350 3.03 18.56 -4.73
N ASN A 351 3.37 19.28 -5.80
CA ASN A 351 3.67 18.70 -7.10
C ASN A 351 4.72 17.59 -6.96
N PRO A 352 4.38 16.33 -7.30
CA PRO A 352 5.34 15.24 -7.25
C PRO A 352 6.34 15.39 -8.38
N GLU A 353 7.57 14.99 -8.10
CA GLU A 353 8.61 14.87 -9.12
C GLU A 353 8.59 13.44 -9.67
N TRP A 354 8.55 13.32 -10.99
CA TRP A 354 8.63 12.04 -11.70
C TRP A 354 9.49 12.20 -12.94
N ALA A 355 10.52 11.36 -13.09
CA ALA A 355 11.50 11.44 -14.18
C ALA A 355 12.17 12.82 -14.33
N GLY A 356 12.45 13.49 -13.20
CA GLY A 356 13.07 14.81 -13.18
C GLY A 356 12.12 15.97 -13.52
N GLU A 357 10.82 15.73 -13.67
CA GLU A 357 9.82 16.76 -13.96
C GLU A 357 8.79 16.87 -12.83
N ASN A 358 8.42 18.11 -12.49
CA ASN A 358 7.29 18.36 -11.59
C ASN A 358 5.98 18.08 -12.33
N HIS A 359 5.09 17.35 -11.68
CA HIS A 359 3.77 17.01 -12.18
C HIS A 359 2.68 17.68 -11.35
N HIS A 360 1.48 17.79 -11.90
CA HIS A 360 0.35 18.46 -11.28
C HIS A 360 -0.72 17.44 -10.85
N ASN A 361 -1.06 17.41 -9.56
CA ASN A 361 -2.14 16.57 -9.09
C ASN A 361 -3.49 17.07 -9.66
N PHE A 362 -4.36 16.15 -10.06
CA PHE A 362 -5.72 16.49 -10.51
C PHE A 362 -6.81 15.75 -9.70
N GLY A 363 -7.99 16.38 -9.68
CA GLY A 363 -9.16 15.88 -8.99
C GLY A 363 -9.11 16.12 -7.48
N HIS A 364 -9.36 15.07 -6.70
CA HIS A 364 -9.49 15.16 -5.25
C HIS A 364 -8.89 13.97 -4.50
N PHE A 365 -8.81 14.14 -3.18
CA PHE A 365 -8.61 13.10 -2.17
C PHE A 365 -9.90 12.91 -1.37
N TYR A 366 -10.12 11.70 -0.86
CA TYR A 366 -11.01 11.53 0.29
C TYR A 366 -10.24 11.85 1.58
N LEU A 367 -10.87 12.60 2.47
CA LEU A 367 -10.36 12.92 3.79
C LEU A 367 -11.08 12.06 4.83
N LEU A 368 -10.35 11.11 5.39
CA LEU A 368 -10.83 10.27 6.47
C LEU A 368 -10.29 10.75 7.81
N GLU A 369 -11.07 10.60 8.86
CA GLU A 369 -10.71 10.91 10.25
C GLU A 369 -10.66 9.65 11.11
N GLY A 370 -9.82 9.69 12.14
CA GLY A 370 -9.73 8.67 13.19
C GLY A 370 -8.31 8.10 13.34
N PHE A 371 -7.76 7.54 12.26
CA PHE A 371 -6.52 6.74 12.35
C PHE A 371 -5.48 7.14 11.30
N PRO A 372 -4.78 8.28 11.48
CA PRO A 372 -3.71 8.63 10.58
C PRO A 372 -2.53 7.70 10.76
N LEU A 373 -2.42 6.74 9.84
CA LEU A 373 -1.18 5.97 9.68
C LEU A 373 -0.05 6.92 9.26
N GLY A 374 1.07 6.87 9.97
CA GLY A 374 2.24 7.71 9.74
C GLY A 374 3.09 7.30 8.53
N LYS A 375 4.26 7.94 8.38
CA LYS A 375 5.23 7.66 7.31
C LYS A 375 5.46 6.16 7.12
N GLY A 376 5.48 5.70 5.86
CA GLY A 376 5.63 4.29 5.46
C GLY A 376 4.31 3.56 5.20
N ALA A 377 3.17 4.09 5.69
CA ALA A 377 1.86 3.54 5.38
C ALA A 377 1.31 3.96 4.00
N SER A 378 2.05 4.76 3.24
CA SER A 378 1.67 5.13 1.88
C SER A 378 1.46 3.90 1.00
N GLY A 379 0.35 3.83 0.30
CA GLY A 379 -0.08 2.74 -0.56
C GLY A 379 -1.00 1.73 0.13
N SER A 380 -1.35 1.96 1.40
CA SER A 380 -2.35 1.15 2.12
C SER A 380 -3.71 1.26 1.44
N MET A 381 -4.38 0.13 1.26
CA MET A 381 -5.76 0.09 0.78
C MET A 381 -6.70 0.63 1.86
N SER A 382 -7.71 1.39 1.44
CA SER A 382 -8.87 1.75 2.25
C SER A 382 -10.13 1.16 1.62
N ILE A 383 -10.87 0.34 2.36
CA ILE A 383 -12.12 -0.29 1.91
C ILE A 383 -13.31 0.13 2.76
N ASP A 384 -14.52 0.09 2.20
CA ASP A 384 -15.76 0.22 2.97
C ASP A 384 -16.16 -1.11 3.66
N GLY A 385 -17.19 -1.08 4.50
CA GLY A 385 -17.73 -2.28 5.17
C GLY A 385 -18.31 -3.35 4.24
N LYS A 386 -18.46 -3.06 2.94
CA LYS A 386 -18.88 -4.03 1.91
C LYS A 386 -17.67 -4.61 1.16
N GLY A 387 -16.45 -4.23 1.52
CA GLY A 387 -15.23 -4.68 0.84
C GLY A 387 -14.95 -3.98 -0.48
N ASN A 388 -15.54 -2.81 -0.74
CA ASN A 388 -15.22 -2.00 -1.92
C ASN A 388 -13.97 -1.17 -1.66
N LEU A 389 -13.00 -1.24 -2.57
CA LEU A 389 -11.82 -0.35 -2.55
C LEU A 389 -12.22 1.07 -2.92
N ILE A 390 -12.07 2.00 -1.98
CA ILE A 390 -12.33 3.42 -2.22
C ILE A 390 -11.08 4.16 -2.67
N GLY A 391 -9.89 3.70 -2.28
CA GLY A 391 -8.63 4.30 -2.72
C GLY A 391 -7.43 3.90 -1.87
N LEU A 392 -6.33 4.64 -2.05
CA LEU A 392 -5.05 4.38 -1.38
C LEU A 392 -4.63 5.52 -0.47
N LYS A 393 -4.26 5.18 0.76
CA LYS A 393 -3.75 6.14 1.74
C LYS A 393 -2.44 6.75 1.25
N THR A 394 -2.47 8.04 0.95
CA THR A 394 -1.39 8.80 0.30
C THR A 394 -0.62 9.64 1.30
N LYS A 395 -1.34 10.24 2.26
CA LYS A 395 -0.75 11.01 3.34
C LYS A 395 -1.56 10.81 4.62
N GLY A 396 -0.87 10.82 5.76
CA GLY A 396 -1.49 10.99 7.07
C GLY A 396 -0.93 12.23 7.74
N GLU A 397 -1.70 12.86 8.62
CA GLU A 397 -1.12 13.77 9.59
C GLU A 397 -0.15 13.00 10.51
N GLU A 398 0.96 13.64 10.88
CA GLU A 398 1.96 13.04 11.75
C GLU A 398 1.87 13.63 13.16
N GLY A 399 2.17 12.80 14.17
CA GLY A 399 2.23 13.21 15.57
C GLY A 399 0.95 12.95 16.35
N VAL A 400 0.99 13.21 17.66
CA VAL A 400 -0.10 12.91 18.61
C VAL A 400 -1.39 13.69 18.38
N GLN A 401 -1.34 14.74 17.55
CA GLN A 401 -2.50 15.56 17.16
C GLN A 401 -2.98 15.26 15.74
N GLY A 402 -2.35 14.33 15.04
CA GLY A 402 -2.81 13.92 13.73
C GLY A 402 -4.12 13.18 13.89
N ASN A 403 -5.14 13.59 13.15
CA ASN A 403 -6.44 12.90 13.11
C ASN A 403 -6.86 12.48 11.70
N TYR A 404 -6.18 12.99 10.66
CA TYR A 404 -6.67 12.84 9.29
C TYR A 404 -5.75 12.08 8.33
N SER A 405 -6.38 11.35 7.42
CA SER A 405 -5.78 10.57 6.35
C SER A 405 -6.32 11.06 5.00
N MET A 406 -5.43 11.25 4.03
CA MET A 406 -5.81 11.48 2.63
C MET A 406 -5.71 10.20 1.85
N ILE A 407 -6.81 9.88 1.18
CA ILE A 407 -6.95 8.71 0.33
C ILE A 407 -7.04 9.18 -1.10
N THR A 408 -6.13 8.73 -1.96
CA THR A 408 -6.22 8.92 -3.41
C THR A 408 -7.27 7.96 -3.96
N PRO A 409 -8.41 8.43 -4.48
CA PRO A 409 -9.40 7.56 -5.08
C PRO A 409 -8.80 6.93 -6.35
N ILE A 410 -9.00 5.62 -6.53
CA ILE A 410 -8.58 4.94 -7.76
C ILE A 410 -9.57 5.12 -8.91
N ARG A 411 -10.73 5.73 -8.63
CA ARG A 411 -11.74 6.11 -9.60
C ARG A 411 -12.55 7.30 -9.10
N SER A 412 -13.12 8.04 -10.03
CA SER A 412 -14.04 9.13 -9.76
C SER A 412 -15.05 9.26 -10.89
N GLU A 413 -16.27 9.64 -10.54
CA GLU A 413 -17.18 10.25 -11.52
C GLU A 413 -16.78 11.71 -11.77
N LYS A 414 -17.33 12.29 -12.84
CA LYS A 414 -17.17 13.72 -13.10
C LYS A 414 -17.79 14.50 -11.94
N LEU A 415 -16.99 15.34 -11.28
CA LEU A 415 -17.41 16.13 -10.13
C LEU A 415 -17.08 17.60 -10.35
N ILE A 416 -18.10 18.45 -10.31
CA ILE A 416 -17.98 19.91 -10.35
C ILE A 416 -18.81 20.43 -9.19
N ILE A 417 -18.16 21.09 -8.24
CA ILE A 417 -18.81 21.74 -7.11
C ILE A 417 -18.51 23.23 -7.21
N GLU A 418 -19.49 24.07 -6.90
CA GLU A 418 -19.34 25.54 -6.93
C GLU A 418 -18.05 25.97 -6.21
N GLY A 419 -17.16 26.63 -6.96
CA GLY A 419 -15.79 26.93 -6.57
C GLY A 419 -14.75 26.29 -7.50
N ASN A 420 -13.57 26.00 -6.96
CA ASN A 420 -12.43 25.40 -7.70
C ASN A 420 -12.36 23.86 -7.61
N PHE A 421 -13.38 23.20 -7.07
CA PHE A 421 -13.36 21.75 -6.94
C PHE A 421 -13.86 21.09 -8.24
N ARG A 422 -12.92 20.59 -9.04
CA ARG A 422 -13.18 20.00 -10.35
C ARG A 422 -12.41 18.68 -10.47
N THR A 423 -13.11 17.60 -10.79
CA THR A 423 -12.52 16.28 -11.03
C THR A 423 -13.07 15.70 -12.33
N PRO A 424 -12.23 15.40 -13.34
CA PRO A 424 -12.66 14.62 -14.50
C PRO A 424 -13.07 13.21 -14.08
N LYS A 425 -13.93 12.57 -14.88
CA LYS A 425 -14.17 11.13 -14.71
C LYS A 425 -12.87 10.39 -15.01
N TYR A 426 -12.47 9.46 -14.14
CA TYR A 426 -11.31 8.61 -14.35
C TYR A 426 -11.50 7.26 -13.67
N ASP A 427 -10.85 6.22 -14.21
CA ASP A 427 -10.69 4.93 -13.55
C ASP A 427 -9.26 4.44 -13.83
N LEU A 428 -8.44 4.35 -12.79
CA LEU A 428 -7.03 3.98 -12.93
C LEU A 428 -6.87 2.50 -13.32
N ILE A 429 -7.90 1.68 -13.11
CA ILE A 429 -7.90 0.26 -13.46
C ILE A 429 -8.48 0.07 -14.87
N LEU A 430 -9.69 0.55 -15.11
CA LEU A 430 -10.45 0.26 -16.33
C LEU A 430 -10.28 1.28 -17.46
N GLY A 431 -9.79 2.48 -17.15
CA GLY A 431 -9.86 3.62 -18.05
C GLY A 431 -11.21 4.33 -18.01
N ALA A 432 -11.23 5.55 -18.55
CA ALA A 432 -12.42 6.37 -18.68
C ALA A 432 -12.37 7.19 -19.97
N GLU A 433 -13.48 7.85 -20.31
CA GLU A 433 -13.52 8.74 -21.48
C GLU A 433 -12.43 9.81 -21.38
N LYS A 434 -11.67 10.01 -22.47
CA LYS A 434 -10.53 10.95 -22.60
C LYS A 434 -9.29 10.62 -21.75
N GLN A 435 -9.32 9.53 -20.96
CA GLN A 435 -8.13 9.03 -20.28
C GLN A 435 -7.23 8.34 -21.30
N LYS A 436 -5.95 8.70 -21.34
CA LYS A 436 -4.98 8.25 -22.35
C LYS A 436 -4.40 6.86 -22.08
N SER A 437 -4.39 6.43 -20.81
CA SER A 437 -3.90 5.11 -20.41
C SER A 437 -4.54 4.63 -19.11
N SER A 438 -4.53 3.32 -18.89
CA SER A 438 -5.03 2.64 -17.70
C SER A 438 -4.26 1.35 -17.47
N TYR A 439 -4.39 0.77 -16.28
CA TYR A 439 -3.82 -0.54 -16.00
C TYR A 439 -4.35 -1.62 -16.97
N ARG A 440 -5.66 -1.62 -17.26
CA ARG A 440 -6.28 -2.57 -18.19
C ARG A 440 -5.68 -2.51 -19.58
N GLU A 441 -5.55 -1.31 -20.15
CA GLU A 441 -4.94 -1.13 -21.48
C GLU A 441 -3.48 -1.65 -21.49
N GLN A 442 -2.74 -1.43 -20.40
CA GLN A 442 -1.38 -1.96 -20.26
C GLN A 442 -1.36 -3.51 -20.25
N VAL A 443 -2.32 -4.14 -19.57
CA VAL A 443 -2.49 -5.61 -19.58
C VAL A 443 -2.88 -6.13 -20.95
N GLU A 444 -3.84 -5.49 -21.62
CA GLU A 444 -4.28 -5.85 -22.96
C GLU A 444 -3.08 -5.84 -23.92
N GLN A 445 -2.33 -4.74 -23.97
CA GLN A 445 -1.20 -4.55 -24.87
C GLN A 445 -0.03 -5.49 -24.58
N HIS A 446 0.38 -5.65 -23.31
CA HIS A 446 1.65 -6.32 -23.02
C HIS A 446 1.52 -7.78 -22.59
N ILE A 447 0.32 -8.22 -22.22
CA ILE A 447 0.07 -9.55 -21.67
C ILE A 447 -0.92 -10.32 -22.55
N LEU A 448 -2.10 -9.77 -22.81
CA LEU A 448 -3.16 -10.49 -23.53
C LEU A 448 -2.82 -10.66 -25.02
N GLU A 449 -2.25 -9.64 -25.69
CA GLU A 449 -1.77 -9.75 -27.07
C GLU A 449 -0.70 -10.84 -27.26
N LYS A 450 0.02 -11.20 -26.18
CA LYS A 450 1.01 -12.30 -26.19
C LYS A 450 0.40 -13.66 -25.86
N GLY A 451 -0.92 -13.75 -25.80
CA GLY A 451 -1.66 -14.99 -25.51
C GLY A 451 -1.60 -15.44 -24.05
N ASN A 452 -1.22 -14.56 -23.12
CA ASN A 452 -1.33 -14.82 -21.69
C ASN A 452 -2.68 -14.32 -21.17
N LYS A 453 -3.04 -14.75 -19.96
CA LYS A 453 -4.26 -14.33 -19.26
C LYS A 453 -3.88 -13.88 -17.85
N THR A 454 -4.60 -12.92 -17.31
CA THR A 454 -4.47 -12.50 -15.90
C THR A 454 -5.73 -12.83 -15.12
N TRP A 455 -5.61 -12.85 -13.79
CA TRP A 455 -6.75 -13.09 -12.90
C TRP A 455 -7.88 -12.09 -13.10
N LEU A 456 -7.58 -10.79 -13.24
CA LEU A 456 -8.62 -9.78 -13.53
C LEU A 456 -9.23 -9.93 -14.94
N SER A 457 -8.41 -10.27 -15.94
CA SER A 457 -8.90 -10.45 -17.31
C SER A 457 -9.86 -11.64 -17.44
N GLU A 458 -9.58 -12.77 -16.78
CA GLU A 458 -10.47 -13.94 -16.80
C GLU A 458 -11.76 -13.71 -16.00
N ARG A 459 -11.71 -12.83 -15.00
CA ARG A 459 -12.92 -12.37 -14.30
C ARG A 459 -13.77 -11.43 -15.14
N GLY A 460 -13.31 -11.05 -16.33
CA GLY A 460 -14.00 -10.12 -17.22
C GLY A 460 -14.01 -8.69 -16.67
N TRP A 461 -12.97 -8.29 -15.94
CA TRP A 461 -12.80 -6.93 -15.39
C TRP A 461 -13.96 -6.49 -14.48
N LYS A 462 -14.51 -7.43 -13.70
CA LYS A 462 -15.59 -7.21 -12.74
C LYS A 462 -15.37 -8.01 -11.46
N HIS A 463 -16.03 -7.58 -10.40
CA HIS A 463 -16.13 -8.37 -9.18
C HIS A 463 -17.10 -9.54 -9.40
N VAL A 464 -16.80 -10.68 -8.77
CA VAL A 464 -17.66 -11.87 -8.81
C VAL A 464 -18.43 -11.83 -7.50
N SER A 465 -19.73 -11.60 -7.58
CA SER A 465 -20.63 -11.39 -6.45
C SER A 465 -21.39 -12.65 -6.07
#